data_AF-A0A7V3EEH2-F1
#
_entry.id   AF-A0A7V3EEH2-F1
#
_cell.length_a   1.000
_cell.length_b   1.000
_cell.length_c   1.000
_cell.angle_alpha   90.00
_cell.angle_beta   90.00
_cell.angle_gamma   90.00
#
_symmetry.space_group_name_H-M   'P 1'
#
loop_
_entity.id
_entity.type
_entity.pdbx_description
1 polymer ?
#
loop_
_entity_poly.entity_id
_entity_poly.type
_entity_poly.pdbx_seq_one_letter_code
_entity_poly.pdbx_strand_id
1 'polypeptide(L)'
;MNKKLNTVLFVLGATLVNMVMMVLLFIAGFILYGAFLAPKLPPEVNSIALLLLFIGSIIGTYFLYHRIMRYLSNKVNWDKYFAPLFGRRPSRPRGKPEDR
;
A
#
# COMPACT_ATOMS: atom_id res chain seq x y z
N MET A 1 4.39 23.39 12.12
CA MET A 1 3.97 22.26 11.26
C MET A 1 2.53 21.89 11.56
N ASN A 2 1.65 21.95 10.56
CA ASN A 2 0.25 21.60 10.75
C ASN A 2 0.08 20.08 10.55
N LYS A 3 -0.10 19.32 11.64
CA LYS A 3 -0.13 17.85 11.60
C LYS A 3 -1.17 17.29 10.60
N LYS A 4 -2.26 18.03 10.35
CA LYS A 4 -3.28 17.69 9.35
C LYS A 4 -2.73 17.73 7.91
N LEU A 5 -1.93 18.74 7.58
CA LEU A 5 -1.35 18.90 6.25
C LEU A 5 -0.38 17.75 5.92
N ASN A 6 0.45 17.37 6.90
CA ASN A 6 1.35 16.22 6.77
C ASN A 6 0.59 14.92 6.51
N THR A 7 -0.52 14.71 7.22
CA THR A 7 -1.38 13.54 7.03
C THR A 7 -2.00 13.51 5.63
N VAL A 8 -2.47 14.65 5.10
CA VAL A 8 -3.01 14.74 3.74
C VAL A 8 -1.93 14.45 2.69
N LEU A 9 -0.76 15.07 2.83
CA LEU A 9 0.39 14.81 1.94
C LEU A 9 0.83 13.35 1.97
N PHE A 10 0.76 12.70 3.14
CA PHE A 10 1.06 11.27 3.26
C PHE A 10 0.06 10.41 2.50
N VAL A 11 -1.25 10.67 2.62
CA VAL A 11 -2.27 9.89 1.89
C VAL A 11 -2.15 10.09 0.38
N LEU A 12 -1.88 11.32 -0.07
CA LEU A 12 -1.63 11.61 -1.48
C LEU A 12 -0.36 10.92 -1.99
N GLY A 13 0.74 11.00 -1.22
CA GLY A 13 1.98 10.31 -1.55
C GLY A 13 1.82 8.79 -1.57
N ALA A 14 1.12 8.22 -0.58
CA ALA A 14 0.82 6.80 -0.53
C ALA A 14 -0.03 6.33 -1.72
N THR A 15 -1.01 7.14 -2.12
CA THR A 15 -1.83 6.88 -3.31
C THR A 15 -0.98 6.87 -4.58
N LEU A 16 -0.08 7.85 -4.74
CA LEU A 16 0.86 7.90 -5.87
C LEU A 16 1.80 6.70 -5.89
N VAL A 17 2.38 6.34 -4.74
CA VAL A 17 3.24 5.14 -4.62
C VAL A 17 2.46 3.88 -4.98
N ASN A 18 1.20 3.77 -4.55
CA ASN A 18 0.35 2.63 -4.89
C ASN A 18 0.09 2.55 -6.41
N MET A 19 -0.22 3.68 -7.07
CA MET A 19 -0.38 3.72 -8.53
C MET A 19 0.89 3.28 -9.26
N VAL A 20 2.05 3.78 -8.83
CA VAL A 20 3.35 3.39 -9.40
C VAL A 20 3.62 1.90 -9.19
N MET A 21 3.40 1.36 -7.99
CA MET A 21 3.57 -0.08 -7.73
C MET A 21 2.69 -0.94 -8.62
N MET A 22 1.44 -0.54 -8.83
CA MET A 22 0.51 -1.26 -9.71
C MET A 22 1.01 -1.33 -11.14
N VAL A 23 1.48 -0.20 -11.68
CA VAL A 23 2.04 -0.13 -13.04
C VAL A 23 3.30 -0.99 -13.13
N LEU A 24 4.21 -0.89 -12.16
CA LEU A 24 5.44 -1.68 -12.14
C LEU A 24 5.16 -3.19 -12.05
N LEU A 25 4.22 -3.60 -11.20
CA LEU A 25 3.82 -5.01 -11.08
C LEU A 25 3.17 -5.52 -12.36
N PHE A 26 2.31 -4.72 -12.98
CA PHE A 26 1.69 -5.09 -14.24
C PHE A 26 2.72 -5.24 -15.36
N ILE A 27 3.65 -4.29 -15.50
CA ILE A 27 4.73 -4.37 -16.49
C ILE A 27 5.61 -5.60 -16.25
N ALA A 28 6.04 -5.83 -15.01
CA ALA A 28 6.85 -6.99 -14.65
C ALA A 28 6.10 -8.30 -14.95
N GLY A 29 4.83 -8.39 -14.56
CA GLY A 29 3.97 -9.52 -14.85
C GLY A 29 3.75 -9.72 -16.35
N PHE A 30 3.61 -8.63 -17.11
CA PHE A 30 3.39 -8.68 -18.56
C PHE A 30 4.63 -9.17 -19.29
N ILE A 31 5.82 -8.71 -18.89
CA ILE A 31 7.11 -9.20 -19.43
C ILE A 31 7.25 -10.70 -19.15
N LEU A 32 7.01 -11.14 -17.90
CA LEU A 32 7.08 -12.55 -17.53
C LEU A 32 6.05 -13.38 -18.30
N TYR A 33 4.83 -12.87 -18.42
CA TYR A 33 3.77 -13.51 -19.19
C TYR A 33 4.16 -13.69 -20.66
N GLY A 34 4.63 -12.62 -21.30
CA GLY A 34 5.05 -12.62 -22.70
C GLY A 34 6.23 -13.55 -22.96
N ALA A 35 7.18 -13.63 -22.03
CA ALA A 35 8.37 -14.48 -22.16
C ALA A 35 8.06 -15.97 -21.97
N PHE A 36 7.18 -16.33 -21.02
CA PHE A 36 7.04 -17.73 -20.58
C PHE A 36 5.69 -18.39 -20.91
N LEU A 37 4.59 -17.63 -20.91
CA LEU A 37 3.23 -18.17 -21.02
C LEU A 37 2.60 -17.88 -22.39
N ALA A 38 2.71 -16.65 -22.90
CA ALA A 38 2.09 -16.24 -24.16
C ALA A 38 2.43 -17.13 -25.38
N PRO A 39 3.68 -17.64 -25.55
CA PRO A 39 4.01 -18.53 -26.66
C PRO A 39 3.37 -19.91 -26.57
N LYS A 40 2.87 -20.30 -25.39
CA LYS A 40 2.32 -21.64 -25.11
C LYS A 40 0.79 -21.67 -25.12
N LEU A 41 0.15 -20.51 -25.16
CA LEU A 41 -1.30 -20.39 -25.01
C LEU A 41 -1.97 -20.06 -26.35
N PRO A 42 -3.17 -20.62 -26.60
CA PRO A 42 -3.99 -20.21 -27.75
C PRO A 42 -4.35 -18.71 -27.69
N PRO A 43 -4.53 -18.04 -28.85
CA PRO A 43 -4.86 -16.61 -28.91
C PRO A 43 -6.11 -16.22 -28.11
N GLU A 44 -7.14 -17.05 -28.08
CA GLU A 44 -8.37 -16.79 -27.30
C GLU A 44 -8.10 -16.76 -25.79
N VAL A 45 -7.20 -17.64 -25.32
CA VAL A 45 -6.83 -17.75 -23.89
C VAL A 45 -5.94 -16.58 -23.47
N ASN A 46 -5.13 -16.04 -24.40
CA ASN A 46 -4.25 -14.91 -24.11
C ASN A 46 -5.02 -13.68 -23.62
N SER A 47 -6.17 -13.38 -24.21
CA SER A 47 -7.00 -12.23 -23.79
C SER A 47 -7.51 -12.37 -22.35
N ILE A 48 -7.95 -13.57 -21.98
CA ILE A 48 -8.43 -13.85 -20.61
C ILE A 48 -7.26 -13.83 -19.62
N ALA A 49 -6.11 -14.41 -20.01
CA ALA A 49 -4.92 -14.42 -19.18
C ALA A 49 -4.39 -13.02 -18.90
N LEU A 50 -4.44 -12.10 -19.88
CA LEU A 50 -4.07 -10.69 -19.68
C LEU A 50 -5.03 -9.97 -18.72
N LEU A 51 -6.33 -10.25 -18.79
CA LEU A 51 -7.30 -9.72 -17.82
C LEU A 51 -7.00 -10.23 -16.40
N LEU A 52 -6.72 -11.53 -16.26
CA LEU A 52 -6.33 -12.13 -14.99
C LEU A 52 -5.01 -11.57 -14.46
N LEU A 53 -4.03 -11.33 -15.33
CA LEU A 53 -2.77 -10.68 -14.98
C LEU A 53 -2.99 -9.26 -14.45
N PHE A 54 -3.89 -8.50 -15.09
CA PHE A 54 -4.26 -7.17 -14.64
C PHE A 54 -4.87 -7.21 -13.23
N ILE A 55 -5.91 -8.03 -13.03
CA ILE A 55 -6.57 -8.22 -11.72
C ILE A 55 -5.55 -8.70 -10.67
N GLY A 56 -4.71 -9.67 -11.03
CA GLY A 56 -3.64 -10.21 -10.20
C GLY A 56 -2.62 -9.14 -9.80
N SER A 57 -2.33 -8.19 -10.69
CA SER A 57 -1.45 -7.05 -10.38
C SER A 57 -2.08 -6.10 -9.37
N ILE A 58 -3.40 -5.86 -9.44
CA ILE A 58 -4.12 -5.05 -8.44
C ILE A 58 -4.00 -5.70 -7.05
N ILE A 59 -4.34 -6.98 -6.96
CA ILE A 59 -4.31 -7.75 -5.71
C ILE A 59 -2.86 -7.85 -5.19
N GLY A 60 -1.92 -8.12 -6.08
CA GLY A 60 -0.49 -8.17 -5.76
C GLY A 60 0.04 -6.83 -5.23
N THR A 61 -0.45 -5.72 -5.76
CA THR A 61 -0.09 -4.37 -5.27
C THR A 61 -0.53 -4.19 -3.84
N TYR A 62 -1.75 -4.58 -3.49
CA TYR A 62 -2.23 -4.49 -2.10
C TYR A 62 -1.33 -5.28 -1.14
N PHE A 63 -0.96 -6.50 -1.51
CA PHE A 63 -0.09 -7.34 -0.69
C PHE A 63 1.31 -6.75 -0.53
N LEU A 64 1.90 -6.28 -1.64
CA LEU A 64 3.24 -5.71 -1.64
C LEU A 64 3.27 -4.38 -0.88
N TYR A 65 2.28 -3.52 -1.08
CA TYR A 65 2.13 -2.27 -0.34
C TYR A 65 1.97 -2.53 1.16
N HIS A 66 1.11 -3.49 1.55
CA HIS A 66 0.93 -3.85 2.96
C HIS A 66 2.25 -4.33 3.60
N ARG A 67 3.02 -5.15 2.89
CA ARG A 67 4.31 -5.65 3.37
C ARG A 67 5.34 -4.53 3.52
N ILE A 68 5.43 -3.63 2.55
CA ILE A 68 6.31 -2.46 2.59
C ILE A 68 5.91 -1.53 3.76
N MET A 69 4.61 -1.23 3.89
CA MET A 69 4.13 -0.34 4.96
C MET A 69 4.38 -0.95 6.34
N ARG A 70 4.20 -2.27 6.51
CA ARG A 70 4.55 -2.97 7.76
C ARG A 70 6.04 -2.85 8.08
N TYR A 71 6.91 -2.98 7.07
CA TYR A 71 8.35 -2.81 7.25
C TYR A 71 8.73 -1.37 7.63
N LEU A 72 8.13 -0.38 6.97
CA LEU A 72 8.34 1.04 7.28
C LEU A 72 7.81 1.42 8.67
N SER A 73 6.67 0.85 9.08
CA SER A 73 6.08 1.06 10.41
C SER A 73 7.04 0.66 11.54
N ASN A 74 7.81 -0.42 11.34
CA ASN A 74 8.77 -0.89 12.33
C ASN A 74 10.03 -0.02 12.45
N LYS A 75 10.36 0.79 11.43
CA LYS A 75 11.57 1.64 11.43
C LYS A 75 11.29 3.11 11.73
N VAL A 76 10.07 3.59 11.53
CA VAL A 76 9.74 5.02 11.63
C VAL A 76 8.66 5.23 12.70
N ASN A 77 8.88 6.17 13.62
CA ASN A 77 7.88 6.58 14.60
C ASN A 77 6.87 7.54 13.95
N TRP A 78 5.87 6.98 13.28
CA TRP A 78 4.85 7.72 12.53
C TRP A 78 4.03 8.70 13.41
N ASP A 79 3.83 8.39 14.69
CA ASP A 79 3.10 9.22 15.66
C ASP A 79 3.72 10.61 15.88
N LYS A 80 5.02 10.76 15.61
CA LYS A 80 5.74 12.03 15.75
C LYS A 80 5.40 13.01 14.62
N TYR A 81 5.08 12.50 13.43
CA TYR A 81 4.98 13.30 12.21
C TYR A 81 3.55 13.45 11.67
N PHE A 82 2.65 12.52 12.04
CA PHE A 82 1.29 12.44 11.50
C PHE A 82 0.25 12.53 12.61
N ALA A 83 -0.87 13.21 12.33
CA ALA A 83 -2.05 13.08 13.17
C ALA A 83 -2.68 11.69 12.94
N PRO A 84 -3.27 11.07 13.98
CA PRO A 84 -3.86 9.73 13.86
C PRO A 84 -4.94 9.72 12.77
N LEU A 85 -4.71 8.88 11.74
CA LEU A 85 -5.59 8.70 10.58
C LEU A 85 -6.83 7.87 10.90
N PHE A 86 -6.75 6.95 11.86
CA PHE A 86 -7.81 6.00 12.22
C PHE A 86 -7.92 5.81 13.74
N GLY A 87 -8.29 6.86 14.48
CA GLY A 87 -8.88 6.70 15.81
C GLY A 87 -8.09 7.22 17.02
N ARG A 88 -8.90 7.78 17.93
CA ARG A 88 -8.71 8.35 19.28
C ARG A 88 -7.28 8.53 19.81
N ARG A 89 -6.97 9.79 20.18
CA ARG A 89 -5.87 10.15 21.08
C ARG A 89 -5.81 9.12 22.22
N PRO A 90 -4.65 8.52 22.54
CA PRO A 90 -4.54 7.74 23.75
C PRO A 90 -4.96 8.64 24.91
N SER A 91 -6.04 8.25 25.58
CA SER A 91 -6.50 8.91 26.80
C SER A 91 -5.32 8.90 27.76
N ARG A 92 -4.72 10.08 27.95
CA ARG A 92 -3.71 10.31 28.98
C ARG A 92 -4.28 9.71 30.27
N PRO A 93 -3.60 8.76 30.95
CA PRO A 93 -4.08 8.29 32.24
C PRO A 93 -4.19 9.53 33.11
N ARG A 94 -5.43 9.92 33.43
CA ARG A 94 -5.70 11.00 34.38
C ARG A 94 -5.12 10.48 35.68
N GLY A 95 -3.96 11.01 36.07
CA GLY A 95 -3.33 10.66 37.34
C GLY A 95 -4.40 10.71 38.42
N LYS A 96 -4.53 9.61 39.18
CA LYS A 96 -5.41 9.54 40.34
C LYS A 96 -5.16 10.81 41.18
N PRO A 97 -6.21 11.51 41.63
CA PRO A 97 -6.05 12.38 42.78
C PRO A 97 -5.56 11.49 43.92
N GLU A 98 -4.35 11.77 44.37
CA GLU A 98 -3.78 11.19 45.58
C GLU A 98 -4.65 11.68 46.74
N ASP A 99 -5.31 10.75 47.43
CA ASP A 99 -6.04 11.02 48.68
C ASP A 99 -5.13 11.77 49.65
N ARG A 100 -5.49 13.01 49.99
CA ARG A 100 -5.09 13.69 51.22
C ARG A 100 -6.22 14.58 51.71
#